data_AF-A0A7Y5G3D5-F1
#
_entry.id   AF-A0A7Y5G3D5-F1
#
_cell.length_a   1.000
_cell.length_b   1.000
_cell.length_c   1.000
_cell.angle_alpha   90.00
_cell.angle_beta   90.00
_cell.angle_gamma   90.00
#
_symmetry.space_group_name_H-M   'P 1'
#
loop_
_entity.id
_entity.type
_entity.pdbx_description
1 polymer ?
#
loop_
_entity_poly.entity_id
_entity_poly.type
_entity_poly.pdbx_seq_one_letter_code
_entity_poly.pdbx_strand_id
1 'polypeptide(L)'
;MIMQSLKNGFVRLNLNRRMIIVYYLTSLIFGLILMAPLWSSLRSFIGASEMGRILAGNFDWDFLFEFIKNTPNLISTLLWLIVLIFSVYIFWSLFLSGGAFAVFVSGEKYTPAAFWGGAASYFGRFVRLAAWSLLLALALIFLQFLPDLVQRVIWGKDPYQNITYWMSWVKIGFR
;
A
#
# COMPACT_ATOMS: atom_id res chain seq x y z
N MET A 1 24.34 -14.01 -12.90
CA MET A 1 23.01 -14.66 -12.79
C MET A 1 21.87 -13.64 -12.76
N ILE A 2 21.85 -12.65 -11.86
CA ILE A 2 20.73 -11.68 -11.73
C ILE A 2 20.41 -10.96 -13.05
N MET A 3 21.42 -10.45 -13.76
CA MET A 3 21.23 -9.69 -15.00
C MET A 3 20.64 -10.54 -16.15
N GLN A 4 20.98 -11.84 -16.21
CA GLN A 4 20.44 -12.77 -17.20
C GLN A 4 18.98 -13.11 -16.90
N SER A 5 18.64 -13.29 -15.62
CA SER A 5 17.24 -13.48 -15.20
C SER A 5 16.36 -12.28 -15.52
N LEU A 6 16.87 -11.06 -15.32
CA LEU A 6 16.15 -9.82 -15.68
C LEU A 6 15.93 -9.73 -17.19
N LYS A 7 16.97 -9.94 -18.01
CA LYS A 7 16.84 -9.97 -19.49
C LYS A 7 15.81 -11.00 -19.94
N ASN A 8 15.87 -12.21 -19.41
CA ASN A 8 14.92 -13.28 -19.75
C ASN A 8 13.49 -12.92 -19.31
N GLY A 9 13.34 -12.26 -18.16
CA GLY A 9 12.06 -11.73 -17.70
C GLY A 9 11.46 -10.71 -18.68
N PHE A 10 12.26 -9.73 -19.12
CA PHE A 10 11.83 -8.73 -20.10
C PHE A 10 11.44 -9.35 -21.45
N VAL A 11 12.21 -10.32 -21.95
CA VAL A 11 11.88 -11.03 -23.19
C VAL A 11 10.55 -11.77 -23.05
N ARG A 12 10.34 -12.49 -21.93
CA ARG A 12 9.09 -13.22 -21.68
C ARG A 12 7.89 -12.30 -21.46
N LEU A 13 8.08 -11.13 -20.84
CA LEU A 13 7.04 -10.09 -20.73
C LEU A 13 6.64 -9.57 -22.11
N ASN A 14 7.62 -9.31 -22.97
CA ASN A 14 7.38 -8.83 -24.32
C ASN A 14 6.67 -9.87 -25.21
N LEU A 15 6.90 -11.16 -24.95
CA LEU A 15 6.17 -12.26 -25.60
C LEU A 15 4.72 -12.37 -25.08
N ASN A 16 4.47 -12.00 -23.82
CA ASN A 16 3.18 -12.09 -23.14
C ASN A 16 2.48 -10.72 -22.95
N ARG A 17 2.56 -9.82 -23.94
CA ARG A 17 1.93 -8.48 -23.89
C ARG A 17 0.45 -8.48 -23.52
N ARG A 18 -0.30 -9.53 -23.91
CA ARG A 18 -1.73 -9.68 -23.56
C ARG A 18 -1.95 -9.77 -22.05
N MET A 19 -1.02 -10.38 -21.31
CA MET A 19 -1.06 -10.42 -19.86
C MET A 19 -0.88 -9.03 -19.25
N ILE A 20 0.04 -8.22 -19.80
CA ILE A 20 0.27 -6.83 -19.35
C ILE A 20 -1.00 -5.99 -19.50
N ILE A 21 -1.75 -6.19 -20.59
CA ILE A 21 -3.03 -5.50 -20.82
C ILE A 21 -4.04 -5.86 -19.72
N VAL A 22 -4.11 -7.12 -19.27
CA VAL A 22 -5.01 -7.52 -18.18
C VAL A 22 -4.67 -6.77 -16.88
N TYR A 23 -3.39 -6.70 -16.52
CA TYR A 23 -2.93 -5.96 -15.34
C TYR A 23 -3.21 -4.45 -15.45
N TYR A 24 -2.95 -3.87 -16.62
CA TYR A 24 -3.20 -2.46 -16.88
C TYR A 24 -4.69 -2.13 -16.79
N LEU A 25 -5.55 -2.87 -17.49
CA LEU A 25 -7.00 -2.66 -17.47
C LEU A 25 -7.56 -2.82 -16.07
N THR A 26 -7.10 -3.81 -15.32
CA THR A 26 -7.57 -3.99 -13.95
C THR A 26 -7.16 -2.80 -13.07
N SER A 27 -5.90 -2.38 -13.14
CA SER A 27 -5.42 -1.26 -12.33
C SER A 27 -6.12 0.04 -12.73
N LEU A 28 -6.42 0.22 -14.01
CA LEU A 28 -7.21 1.34 -14.53
C LEU A 28 -8.63 1.32 -13.94
N ILE A 29 -9.31 0.17 -13.93
CA ILE A 29 -10.66 0.04 -13.35
C ILE A 29 -10.66 0.44 -11.87
N PHE A 30 -9.73 -0.08 -11.06
CA PHE A 30 -9.64 0.30 -9.65
C PHE A 30 -9.30 1.78 -9.45
N GLY A 31 -8.42 2.33 -10.29
CA GLY A 31 -8.10 3.76 -10.30
C GLY A 31 -9.31 4.63 -10.63
N LEU A 32 -10.13 4.22 -11.61
CA LEU A 32 -11.36 4.93 -11.98
C LEU A 32 -12.40 4.88 -10.85
N ILE A 33 -12.54 3.73 -10.18
CA ILE A 33 -13.44 3.60 -9.01
C ILE A 33 -12.99 4.54 -7.89
N LEU A 34 -11.68 4.64 -7.62
CA LEU A 34 -11.12 5.59 -6.65
C LEU A 34 -11.34 7.06 -7.05
N MET A 35 -11.27 7.35 -8.35
CA MET A 35 -11.42 8.70 -8.89
C MET A 35 -12.88 9.18 -8.89
N ALA A 36 -13.85 8.27 -8.98
CA ALA A 36 -15.27 8.59 -9.07
C ALA A 36 -15.80 9.50 -7.93
N PRO A 37 -15.58 9.20 -6.64
CA PRO A 37 -16.03 10.08 -5.55
C PRO A 37 -15.32 11.43 -5.56
N LEU A 38 -14.02 11.46 -5.88
CA LEU A 38 -13.25 12.71 -6.01
C LEU A 38 -13.86 13.61 -7.10
N TRP A 39 -14.14 13.03 -8.27
CA TRP A 39 -14.77 13.74 -9.38
C TRP A 39 -16.14 14.27 -9.00
N SER A 40 -16.97 13.46 -8.32
CA SER A 40 -18.30 13.90 -7.88
C SER A 40 -18.23 15.06 -6.91
N SER A 41 -17.33 15.00 -5.92
CA SER A 41 -17.18 16.07 -4.92
C SER A 41 -16.62 17.35 -5.53
N LEU A 42 -15.65 17.23 -6.44
CA LEU A 42 -15.13 18.37 -7.20
C LEU A 42 -16.22 19.02 -8.03
N ARG A 43 -17.04 18.24 -8.73
CA ARG A 43 -18.15 18.77 -9.55
C ARG A 43 -19.20 19.48 -8.71
N SER A 44 -19.55 18.97 -7.53
CA SER A 44 -20.48 19.65 -6.63
C SER A 44 -19.92 20.96 -6.08
N PHE A 45 -18.61 21.00 -5.79
CA PHE A 45 -17.96 22.20 -5.29
C PHE A 45 -17.83 23.29 -6.37
N ILE A 46 -17.43 22.91 -7.58
CA ILE A 46 -17.28 23.81 -8.73
C ILE A 46 -18.65 24.32 -9.20
N GLY A 47 -19.69 23.49 -9.17
CA GLY A 47 -21.05 23.90 -9.57
C GLY A 47 -21.74 24.85 -8.58
N ALA A 48 -21.27 24.90 -7.33
CA ALA A 48 -21.84 25.74 -6.27
C ALA A 48 -20.98 26.99 -5.95
N SER A 49 -19.82 27.15 -6.59
CA SER A 49 -18.89 28.26 -6.31
C SER A 49 -18.44 28.98 -7.58
N GLU A 50 -18.23 30.29 -7.48
CA GLU A 50 -17.64 31.12 -8.54
C GLU A 50 -16.17 30.75 -8.85
N MET A 51 -15.63 29.81 -8.08
CA MET A 51 -14.28 29.25 -8.16
C MET A 51 -14.06 28.40 -9.42
N GLY A 52 -15.12 27.94 -10.09
CA GLY A 52 -15.01 27.32 -11.41
C GLY A 52 -14.35 28.23 -12.46
N ARG A 53 -14.49 29.56 -12.30
CA ARG A 53 -13.82 30.57 -13.13
C ARG A 53 -12.33 30.73 -12.79
N ILE A 54 -11.95 30.41 -11.55
CA ILE A 54 -10.56 30.53 -11.03
C ILE A 54 -9.73 29.30 -11.44
N LEU A 55 -10.31 28.09 -11.48
CA LEU A 55 -9.61 26.89 -11.99
C LEU A 55 -9.25 26.96 -13.48
N ALA A 56 -9.95 27.77 -14.28
CA ALA A 56 -9.62 27.97 -15.69
C ALA A 56 -8.31 28.78 -15.90
N GLY A 57 -7.80 29.40 -14.83
CA GLY A 57 -6.51 30.08 -14.79
C GLY A 57 -5.40 29.18 -14.23
N ASN A 58 -4.79 29.60 -13.12
CA ASN A 58 -3.73 28.85 -12.45
C ASN A 58 -4.28 28.07 -11.26
N PHE A 59 -3.75 26.86 -11.04
CA PHE A 59 -4.05 26.08 -9.85
C PHE A 59 -3.47 26.79 -8.61
N ASP A 60 -4.35 27.22 -7.71
CA ASP A 60 -3.99 27.87 -6.46
C ASP A 60 -4.10 26.90 -5.28
N TRP A 61 -3.17 26.97 -4.33
CA TRP A 61 -3.23 26.19 -3.09
C TRP A 61 -4.41 26.60 -2.21
N ASP A 62 -4.86 27.85 -2.31
CA ASP A 62 -6.04 28.34 -1.60
C ASP A 62 -7.31 27.58 -2.01
N PHE A 63 -7.44 27.23 -3.30
CA PHE A 63 -8.54 26.40 -3.79
C PHE A 63 -8.57 25.03 -3.11
N LEU A 64 -7.41 24.37 -2.94
CA LEU A 64 -7.34 23.07 -2.29
C LEU A 64 -7.75 23.14 -0.81
N PHE A 65 -7.25 24.13 -0.08
CA PHE A 65 -7.61 24.30 1.33
C PHE A 65 -9.08 24.64 1.50
N GLU A 66 -9.63 25.48 0.61
CA GLU A 66 -11.05 25.83 0.64
C GLU A 66 -11.94 24.64 0.26
N PHE A 67 -11.55 23.84 -0.73
CA PHE A 67 -12.23 22.60 -1.08
C PHE A 67 -12.23 21.59 0.08
N ILE A 68 -11.09 21.39 0.74
CA ILE A 68 -10.98 20.49 1.90
C ILE A 68 -11.82 21.00 3.06
N LYS A 69 -11.74 22.30 3.37
CA LYS A 69 -12.48 22.93 4.47
C LYS A 69 -13.99 22.86 4.26
N ASN A 70 -14.45 23.09 3.04
CA ASN A 70 -15.87 23.04 2.68
C ASN A 70 -16.41 21.61 2.45
N THR A 71 -15.54 20.60 2.46
CA THR A 71 -15.93 19.20 2.30
C THR A 71 -15.39 18.34 3.46
N PRO A 72 -15.82 18.58 4.71
CA PRO A 72 -15.22 17.97 5.91
C PRO A 72 -15.34 16.43 5.93
N ASN A 73 -16.37 15.87 5.31
CA ASN A 73 -16.57 14.41 5.22
C ASN A 73 -15.79 13.76 4.07
N LEU A 74 -15.16 14.53 3.19
CA LEU A 74 -14.43 14.00 2.04
C LEU A 74 -13.23 13.18 2.48
N ILE A 75 -12.41 13.71 3.39
CA ILE A 75 -11.18 13.04 3.83
C ILE A 75 -11.50 11.70 4.50
N SER A 76 -12.45 11.68 5.44
CA SER A 76 -12.82 10.46 6.16
C SER A 76 -13.42 9.41 5.21
N THR A 77 -14.27 9.83 4.27
CA THR A 77 -14.88 8.95 3.26
C THR A 77 -13.82 8.39 2.31
N LEU A 78 -12.91 9.24 1.81
CA LEU A 78 -11.82 8.82 0.93
C LEU A 78 -10.86 7.86 1.63
N LEU A 79 -10.50 8.10 2.89
CA LEU A 79 -9.63 7.19 3.64
C LEU A 79 -10.24 5.80 3.74
N TRP A 80 -11.52 5.70 4.10
CA TRP A 80 -12.21 4.41 4.16
C TRP A 80 -12.29 3.73 2.81
N LEU A 81 -12.59 4.49 1.76
CA LEU A 81 -12.71 3.99 0.40
C LEU A 81 -11.34 3.55 -0.17
N ILE A 82 -10.27 4.28 0.14
CA ILE A 82 -8.88 3.90 -0.17
C ILE A 82 -8.54 2.59 0.52
N VAL A 83 -8.79 2.46 1.83
CA VAL A 83 -8.50 1.21 2.57
C VAL A 83 -9.28 0.03 1.98
N LEU A 84 -10.57 0.20 1.70
CA LEU A 84 -11.41 -0.85 1.13
C LEU A 84 -10.93 -1.26 -0.27
N ILE A 85 -10.74 -0.30 -1.17
CA ILE A 85 -10.32 -0.57 -2.54
C ILE A 85 -8.91 -1.15 -2.58
N PHE A 86 -7.99 -0.61 -1.79
CA PHE A 86 -6.63 -1.13 -1.68
C PHE A 86 -6.63 -2.57 -1.18
N SER A 87 -7.46 -2.90 -0.19
CA SER A 87 -7.61 -4.27 0.31
C SER A 87 -8.09 -5.21 -0.79
N VAL A 88 -9.17 -4.86 -1.49
CA VAL A 88 -9.70 -5.66 -2.61
C VAL A 88 -8.68 -5.78 -3.74
N TYR A 89 -7.97 -4.70 -4.06
CA TYR A 89 -6.94 -4.66 -5.09
C TYR A 89 -5.77 -5.60 -4.76
N ILE A 90 -5.33 -5.67 -3.50
CA ILE A 90 -4.29 -6.62 -3.09
C ILE A 90 -4.74 -8.05 -3.35
N PHE A 91 -5.94 -8.43 -2.93
CA PHE A 91 -6.45 -9.79 -3.19
C PHE A 91 -6.54 -10.07 -4.68
N TRP A 92 -7.04 -9.13 -5.46
CA TRP A 92 -7.11 -9.26 -6.90
C TRP A 92 -5.72 -9.38 -7.56
N SER A 93 -4.74 -8.60 -7.08
CA SER A 93 -3.36 -8.64 -7.53
C SER A 93 -2.70 -9.99 -7.22
N LEU A 94 -2.94 -10.56 -6.03
CA LEU A 94 -2.50 -11.90 -5.67
C LEU A 94 -3.11 -12.97 -6.59
N PHE A 95 -4.40 -12.82 -6.93
CA PHE A 95 -5.07 -13.69 -7.88
C PHE A 95 -4.42 -13.62 -9.27
N LEU A 96 -4.23 -12.43 -9.84
CA LEU A 96 -3.54 -12.26 -11.12
C LEU A 96 -2.09 -12.76 -11.08
N SER A 97 -1.41 -12.64 -9.94
CA SER A 97 -0.05 -13.14 -9.74
C SER A 97 0.03 -14.66 -9.87
N GLY A 98 -1.01 -15.38 -9.42
CA GLY A 98 -1.15 -16.82 -9.65
C GLY A 98 -1.22 -17.20 -11.12
N GLY A 99 -1.97 -16.43 -11.92
CA GLY A 99 -2.08 -16.66 -13.36
C GLY A 99 -0.79 -16.34 -14.09
N ALA A 100 -0.12 -15.26 -13.71
CA ALA A 100 1.19 -14.91 -14.25
C ALA A 100 2.21 -16.01 -13.96
N PHE A 101 2.27 -16.50 -12.72
CA PHE A 101 3.15 -17.59 -12.34
C PHE A 101 2.92 -18.84 -13.19
N ALA A 102 1.67 -19.25 -13.41
CA ALA A 102 1.34 -20.41 -14.23
C ALA A 102 1.83 -20.27 -15.68
N VAL A 103 1.66 -19.09 -16.30
CA VAL A 103 2.13 -18.81 -17.67
C VAL A 103 3.66 -18.78 -17.74
N PHE A 104 4.34 -18.26 -16.70
CA PHE A 104 5.82 -18.24 -16.68
C PHE A 104 6.43 -19.63 -16.48
N VAL A 105 5.77 -20.48 -15.70
CA VAL A 105 6.21 -21.86 -15.42
C VAL A 105 5.98 -22.77 -16.62
N SER A 106 4.85 -22.64 -17.31
CA SER A 106 4.58 -23.46 -18.51
C SER A 106 5.54 -23.16 -19.66
N GLY A 107 6.11 -21.95 -19.72
CA GLY A 107 7.01 -21.53 -20.79
C GLY A 107 6.30 -21.29 -22.13
N GLU A 108 4.98 -21.46 -22.17
CA GLU A 108 4.15 -21.24 -23.35
C GLU A 108 3.69 -19.77 -23.46
N LYS A 109 3.17 -19.41 -24.64
CA LYS A 109 2.55 -18.10 -24.84
C LYS A 109 1.26 -17.99 -24.02
N TYR A 110 0.90 -16.77 -23.66
CA TYR A 110 -0.34 -16.46 -22.96
C TYR A 110 -1.56 -17.10 -23.65
N THR A 111 -2.23 -17.99 -22.91
CA THR A 111 -3.59 -18.46 -23.23
C THR A 111 -4.52 -18.11 -22.07
N PRO A 112 -5.75 -17.62 -22.33
CA PRO A 112 -6.69 -17.28 -21.26
C PRO A 112 -6.98 -18.45 -20.32
N ALA A 113 -7.13 -19.66 -20.86
CA ALA A 113 -7.38 -20.87 -20.07
C ALA A 113 -6.25 -21.15 -19.07
N ALA A 114 -4.99 -21.09 -19.51
CA ALA A 114 -3.85 -21.29 -18.62
C ALA A 114 -3.70 -20.17 -17.59
N PHE A 115 -3.95 -18.92 -17.99
CA PHE A 115 -3.83 -17.77 -17.09
C PHE A 115 -4.90 -17.80 -15.98
N TRP A 116 -6.18 -17.87 -16.34
CA TRP A 116 -7.27 -17.84 -15.36
C TRP A 116 -7.36 -19.14 -14.56
N GLY A 117 -7.07 -20.29 -15.18
CA GLY A 117 -6.96 -21.57 -14.49
C GLY A 117 -5.81 -21.58 -13.48
N GLY A 118 -4.65 -21.04 -13.87
CA GLY A 118 -3.51 -20.84 -12.98
C GLY A 118 -3.81 -19.87 -11.84
N ALA A 119 -4.48 -18.76 -12.13
CA ALA A 119 -4.89 -17.77 -11.13
C ALA A 119 -5.74 -18.43 -10.04
N ALA A 120 -6.78 -19.18 -10.41
CA ALA A 120 -7.62 -19.88 -9.46
C ALA A 120 -6.88 -20.97 -8.68
N SER A 121 -6.04 -21.77 -9.36
CA SER A 121 -5.29 -22.87 -8.72
C SER A 121 -4.28 -22.38 -7.68
N TYR A 122 -3.55 -21.31 -7.98
CA TYR A 122 -2.50 -20.78 -7.11
C TYR A 122 -2.99 -19.74 -6.10
N PHE A 123 -4.22 -19.21 -6.24
CA PHE A 123 -4.73 -18.12 -5.40
C PHE A 123 -4.57 -18.39 -3.90
N GLY A 124 -5.05 -19.54 -3.41
CA GLY A 124 -4.95 -19.88 -1.99
C GLY A 124 -3.51 -20.00 -1.47
N ARG A 125 -2.58 -20.44 -2.33
CA ARG A 125 -1.15 -20.52 -1.99
C ARG A 125 -0.55 -19.12 -1.89
N PHE A 126 -0.87 -18.23 -2.83
CA PHE A 126 -0.43 -16.84 -2.80
C PHE A 126 -1.02 -16.05 -1.63
N VAL A 127 -2.29 -16.27 -1.28
CA VAL A 127 -2.91 -15.66 -0.09
C VAL A 127 -2.22 -16.12 1.19
N ARG A 128 -1.92 -17.42 1.32
CA ARG A 128 -1.17 -17.94 2.48
C ARG A 128 0.24 -17.36 2.56
N LEU A 129 0.94 -17.28 1.43
CA LEU A 129 2.28 -16.66 1.36
C LEU A 129 2.23 -15.18 1.72
N ALA A 130 1.22 -14.44 1.25
CA ALA A 130 1.01 -13.04 1.58
C ALA A 130 0.71 -12.84 3.07
N ALA A 131 -0.03 -13.76 3.70
CA ALA A 131 -0.27 -13.71 5.14
C ALA A 131 1.04 -13.91 5.93
N TRP A 132 1.86 -14.89 5.55
CA TRP A 132 3.16 -15.10 6.20
C TRP A 132 4.13 -13.93 5.97
N SER A 133 4.17 -13.36 4.77
CA SER A 133 5.01 -12.20 4.50
C SER A 133 4.54 -10.96 5.26
N LEU A 134 3.23 -10.79 5.44
CA LEU A 134 2.66 -9.70 6.24
C LEU A 134 3.00 -9.86 7.72
N LEU A 135 2.91 -11.07 8.28
CA LEU A 135 3.34 -11.35 9.65
C LEU A 135 4.83 -11.05 9.86
N LEU A 136 5.68 -11.44 8.90
CA LEU A 136 7.10 -11.13 8.94
C LEU A 136 7.35 -9.61 8.85
N ALA A 137 6.67 -8.91 7.94
CA ALA A 137 6.79 -7.46 7.81
C ALA A 137 6.35 -6.74 9.09
N LEU A 138 5.25 -7.17 9.72
CA LEU A 138 4.81 -6.66 11.01
C LEU A 138 5.87 -6.92 12.10
N ALA A 139 6.42 -8.13 12.18
CA ALA A 139 7.48 -8.45 13.14
C ALA A 139 8.70 -7.52 12.98
N LEU A 140 9.11 -7.23 11.74
CA LEU A 140 10.21 -6.30 11.45
C LEU A 140 9.85 -4.85 11.82
N ILE A 141 8.62 -4.41 11.58
CA ILE A 141 8.13 -3.10 12.03
C ILE A 141 8.14 -3.02 13.55
N PHE A 142 7.74 -4.08 14.26
CA PHE A 142 7.75 -4.12 15.72
C PHE A 142 9.17 -4.15 16.31
N LEU A 143 10.12 -4.71 15.58
CA LEU A 143 11.51 -4.80 16.01
C LEU A 143 12.14 -3.43 16.31
N GLN A 144 11.74 -2.38 15.58
CA GLN A 144 12.25 -1.02 15.83
C GLN A 144 11.79 -0.43 17.17
N PHE A 145 10.70 -0.92 17.74
CA PHE A 145 10.16 -0.46 19.02
C PHE A 145 10.66 -1.30 20.21
N LEU A 146 11.39 -2.40 19.96
CA LEU A 146 11.97 -3.22 21.02
C LEU A 146 12.94 -2.46 21.93
N PRO A 147 13.83 -1.57 21.43
CA PRO A 147 14.73 -0.80 22.29
C PRO A 147 13.97 0.06 23.31
N ASP A 148 12.92 0.77 22.86
CA ASP A 148 12.09 1.61 23.73
C ASP A 148 11.32 0.78 24.77
N LEU A 149 10.84 -0.40 24.37
CA LEU A 149 10.18 -1.34 25.28
C LEU A 149 11.13 -1.87 26.34
N VAL A 150 12.33 -2.33 25.96
CA VAL A 150 13.36 -2.81 26.89
C VAL A 150 13.77 -1.68 27.84
N GLN A 151 13.92 -0.46 27.31
CA GLN A 151 14.27 0.71 28.12
C GLN A 151 13.19 1.00 29.17
N ARG A 152 11.91 0.94 28.80
CA ARG A 152 10.79 1.13 29.73
C ARG A 152 10.65 0.01 30.76
N VAL A 153 10.94 -1.23 30.39
CA VAL A 153 10.83 -2.38 31.31
C VAL A 153 11.94 -2.37 32.36
N ILE A 154 13.18 -2.07 31.97
CA ILE A 154 14.33 -2.09 32.88
C ILE A 154 14.42 -0.80 33.70
N TRP A 155 14.22 0.36 33.09
CA TRP A 155 14.43 1.66 33.75
C TRP A 155 13.13 2.44 34.02
N GLY A 156 11.95 1.88 33.76
CA GLY A 156 10.67 2.55 34.01
C GLY A 156 10.35 3.65 32.99
N LYS A 157 9.27 4.40 33.24
CA LYS A 157 8.74 5.42 32.31
C LYS A 157 9.72 6.59 32.06
N ASP A 158 10.59 6.89 33.03
CA ASP A 158 11.63 7.92 32.95
C ASP A 158 13.03 7.32 33.19
N PRO A 159 13.66 6.80 32.12
CA PRO A 159 14.92 6.07 32.24
C PRO A 159 16.04 6.89 32.87
N TYR A 160 16.09 8.18 32.54
CA TYR A 160 17.10 9.11 33.05
C TYR A 160 16.95 9.39 34.55
N GLN A 161 15.72 9.48 35.07
CA GLN A 161 15.49 9.64 36.51
C GLN A 161 15.86 8.38 37.29
N ASN A 162 15.54 7.20 36.74
CA ASN A 162 15.85 5.94 37.43
C ASN A 162 17.37 5.66 37.42
N ILE A 163 18.06 5.93 36.31
CA ILE A 163 19.52 5.81 36.23
C ILE A 163 20.21 6.75 37.23
N THR A 164 19.75 8.00 37.33
CA THR A 164 20.31 8.97 38.30
C THR A 164 19.99 8.59 39.75
N TYR A 165 18.80 8.06 40.02
CA TYR A 165 18.43 7.52 41.34
C TYR A 165 19.34 6.36 41.78
N TRP A 166 19.54 5.35 40.93
CA TRP A 166 20.41 4.21 41.25
C TRP A 166 21.88 4.60 41.37
N MET A 167 22.39 5.49 40.51
CA MET A 167 23.76 6.02 40.66
C MET A 167 23.96 6.81 41.95
N SER A 168 22.92 7.51 42.43
CA SER A 168 22.96 8.22 43.72
C SER A 168 23.15 7.26 44.88
N TRP A 169 22.39 6.14 44.92
CA TRP A 169 22.53 5.10 45.94
C TRP A 169 23.93 4.45 45.93
N VAL A 170 24.48 4.16 44.76
CA VAL A 170 25.85 3.61 44.65
C VAL A 170 26.89 4.61 45.17
N LYS A 171 26.75 5.91 44.86
CA LYS A 171 27.64 6.95 45.40
C LYS A 171 27.58 7.08 46.92
N ILE A 172 26.41 6.83 47.52
CA ILE A 172 26.23 6.86 48.98
C ILE A 172 26.90 5.63 49.63
N GLY A 173 26.82 4.45 49.01
CA GLY A 173 27.46 3.23 49.54
C GLY A 173 29.00 3.18 49.40
N PHE A 174 29.59 4.04 48.56
CA PHE A 174 31.05 4.20 48.42
C PHE A 174 31.64 5.33 49.29
N ARG A 175 30.84 5.99 50.13
CA ARG A 175 31.29 6.93 51.17
C ARG A 175 31.23 6.25 52.54
#